data_AF-W6MQ43-F1
#
_entry.id   AF-W6MQ43-F1
#
_cell.length_a   1.000
_cell.length_b   1.000
_cell.length_c   1.000
_cell.angle_alpha   90.00
_cell.angle_beta   90.00
_cell.angle_gamma   90.00
#
_symmetry.space_group_name_H-M   'P 1'
#
loop_
_entity.id
_entity.type
_entity.pdbx_description
1 polymer ?
#
loop_
_entity_poly.entity_id
_entity_poly.type
_entity_poly.pdbx_seq_one_letter_code
_entity_poly.pdbx_strand_id
1 'polypeptide(L)' 'MQQVVSFYKELPQGPASFPKGSGPIGRYTDKYFNGDKASGVPLLHFAIGLVAFGYGTEYYFHLRHHKSGEH' A
#
# COMPACT_ATOMS: atom_id res chain seq x y z
N MET A 1 -2.04 34.79 32.60
CA MET A 1 -2.99 33.66 32.47
C MET A 1 -2.87 32.87 31.16
N GLN A 2 -2.58 33.47 29.99
CA GLN A 2 -2.38 32.70 28.75
C GLN A 2 -1.21 31.70 28.79
N GLN A 3 -0.13 32.06 29.48
CA GLN A 3 1.14 31.31 29.51
C GLN A 3 1.04 29.99 30.29
N VAL A 4 0.16 29.95 31.30
CA VAL A 4 -0.11 28.71 32.06
C VAL A 4 -0.92 27.74 31.22
N VAL A 5 -1.81 28.24 30.35
CA VAL A 5 -2.60 27.40 29.44
C VAL A 5 -1.75 26.82 28.32
N SER A 6 -0.76 27.57 27.80
CA SER A 6 0.20 27.03 26.82
C SER A 6 1.11 25.97 27.44
N PHE A 7 1.54 26.15 28.70
CA PHE A 7 2.36 25.17 29.42
C PHE A 7 1.68 23.80 29.54
N TYR A 8 0.37 23.75 29.82
CA TYR A 8 -0.37 22.49 29.85
C TYR A 8 -0.63 21.88 28.47
N LYS A 9 -0.61 22.68 27.40
CA LYS A 9 -0.71 22.18 26.01
C LYS A 9 0.61 21.59 25.51
N GLU A 10 1.73 22.13 25.99
CA GLU A 10 3.09 21.70 25.62
C GLU A 10 3.60 20.50 26.43
N LEU A 11 2.91 20.10 27.49
CA LEU A 11 3.16 18.83 28.15
C LEU A 11 3.15 17.72 27.09
N PRO A 12 4.20 16.89 27.01
CA PRO A 12 4.29 15.85 25.99
C PRO A 12 3.13 14.86 26.19
N GLN A 13 2.07 15.08 25.42
CA GLN A 13 1.05 14.09 25.18
C GLN A 13 1.77 12.93 24.49
N GLY A 14 1.58 11.71 24.97
CA GLY A 14 2.26 10.52 24.44
C GLY A 14 2.21 10.45 22.91
N PRO A 15 3.04 9.60 22.28
CA PRO A 15 3.23 9.58 20.83
C PRO A 15 1.88 9.66 20.10
N ALA A 16 1.72 10.68 19.26
CA ALA A 16 0.50 10.90 18.52
C ALA A 16 0.15 9.63 17.75
N SER A 17 -1.01 9.04 18.02
CA SER A 17 -1.47 7.87 17.27
C SER A 17 -1.49 8.25 15.80
N PHE A 18 -0.71 7.55 14.98
CA PHE A 18 -0.76 7.73 13.53
C PHE A 18 -2.22 7.61 13.09
N PRO A 19 -2.73 8.57 12.29
CA PRO A 19 -4.11 8.52 11.83
C PRO A 19 -4.27 7.27 10.98
N LYS A 20 -5.03 6.30 11.49
CA LYS A 20 -5.34 5.09 10.74
C LYS A 20 -6.16 5.48 9.53
N GLY A 21 -5.68 5.14 8.34
CA GLY A 21 -6.39 5.41 7.11
C GLY A 21 -7.73 4.67 7.12
N SER A 22 -8.84 5.38 6.97
CA SER A 22 -10.15 4.76 6.79
C SER A 22 -10.27 4.18 5.37
N GLY A 23 -11.00 3.06 5.25
CA GLY A 23 -11.22 2.38 3.96
C GLY A 23 -10.17 1.31 3.60
N PRO A 24 -10.37 0.61 2.47
CA PRO A 24 -9.54 -0.55 2.08
C PRO A 24 -8.09 -0.15 1.76
N ILE A 25 -7.90 0.98 1.09
CA ILE A 25 -6.56 1.50 0.76
C ILE A 25 -5.86 1.97 2.04
N GLY A 26 -6.56 2.68 2.92
CA GLY A 26 -6.03 3.14 4.21
C GLY A 26 -5.51 2.00 5.08
N ARG A 27 -6.24 0.88 5.13
CA ARG A 27 -5.79 -0.34 5.84
C ARG A 27 -4.55 -0.97 5.22
N TYR A 28 -4.42 -0.95 3.90
CA TYR A 28 -3.24 -1.47 3.21
C TYR A 28 -2.01 -0.58 3.44
N THR A 29 -2.19 0.75 3.35
CA THR A 29 -1.13 1.72 3.62
C THR A 29 -0.64 1.63 5.06
N ASP A 30 -1.55 1.53 6.03
CA ASP A 30 -1.18 1.37 7.44
C ASP A 30 -0.42 0.08 7.73
N LYS A 31 -0.72 -0.99 6.98
CA LYS A 31 -0.10 -2.30 7.20
C LYS A 31 1.33 -2.39 6.68
N TYR A 32 1.65 -1.68 5.60
CA TYR A 32 2.92 -1.88 4.89
C TYR A 32 3.77 -0.62 4.67
N PHE A 33 3.21 0.58 4.80
CA PHE A 33 3.92 1.84 4.52
C PHE A 33 4.16 2.72 5.76
N ASN A 34 3.33 2.60 6.81
CA ASN A 34 3.39 3.49 7.97
C ASN A 34 4.12 2.87 9.18
N GLY A 35 4.90 3.68 9.90
CA GLY A 35 5.50 3.36 11.21
C GLY A 35 6.48 2.19 11.21
N ASP A 36 6.52 1.45 12.33
CA ASP A 36 7.39 0.26 12.54
C ASP A 36 7.14 -0.89 11.55
N LYS A 37 6.09 -0.81 10.72
CA LYS A 37 5.74 -1.83 9.72
C LYS A 37 6.08 -1.42 8.29
N ALA A 38 6.76 -0.29 8.11
CA ALA A 38 7.31 0.11 6.82
C ALA A 38 8.23 -1.01 6.29
N SER A 39 7.77 -1.68 5.23
CA SER A 39 8.43 -2.88 4.70
C SER A 39 8.51 -2.82 3.18
N GLY A 40 9.46 -3.54 2.58
CA GLY A 40 9.59 -3.69 1.13
C GLY A 40 8.52 -4.60 0.49
N VAL A 41 7.63 -5.18 1.30
CA VAL A 41 6.55 -6.06 0.84
C VAL A 41 5.64 -5.45 -0.25
N PRO A 42 5.28 -4.14 -0.24
CA PRO A 42 4.52 -3.54 -1.32
C PRO A 42 5.22 -3.58 -2.68
N LEU A 43 6.55 -3.47 -2.72
CA LEU A 43 7.31 -3.61 -3.96
C LEU A 43 7.20 -5.03 -4.51
N LEU A 44 7.23 -6.03 -3.63
CA LEU A 44 7.02 -7.43 -4.02
C LEU A 44 5.60 -7.64 -4.55
N HIS A 45 4.58 -7.10 -3.88
CA HIS A 45 3.19 -7.15 -4.37
C HIS A 45 3.06 -6.51 -5.76
N PHE A 46 3.72 -5.37 -5.97
CA PHE A 46 3.73 -4.70 -7.27
C PHE A 46 4.43 -5.52 -8.35
N ALA A 47 5.61 -6.10 -8.05
CA ALA A 47 6.34 -6.97 -8.98
C ALA A 47 5.51 -8.21 -9.38
N ILE A 48 4.87 -8.87 -8.41
CA ILE A 48 3.98 -10.02 -8.67
C ILE A 48 2.79 -9.58 -9.55
N GLY A 49 2.21 -8.42 -9.26
CA GLY A 49 1.13 -7.84 -10.06
C GLY A 49 1.54 -7.62 -11.52
N LEU A 50 2.74 -7.07 -11.75
CA LEU A 50 3.28 -6.87 -13.10
C LEU A 50 3.54 -8.19 -13.84
N VAL A 51 4.11 -9.20 -13.17
CA VAL A 51 4.35 -10.51 -13.79
C VAL A 51 3.04 -11.19 -14.16
N ALA A 52 2.06 -11.20 -13.26
CA ALA A 52 0.74 -11.78 -13.52
C ALA A 52 0.02 -11.04 -14.66
N PHE A 53 0.09 -9.71 -14.67
CA PHE A 53 -0.50 -8.89 -15.72
C PHE A 53 0.17 -9.16 -17.07
N GLY A 54 1.51 -9.14 -17.13
CA GLY A 54 2.27 -9.40 -18.34
C GLY A 54 2.04 -10.81 -18.90
N TYR A 55 2.00 -11.82 -18.04
CA TYR A 55 1.64 -13.18 -18.46
C TYR A 55 0.19 -13.25 -18.95
N GLY A 56 -0.74 -12.56 -18.29
CA GLY A 56 -2.14 -12.47 -18.73
C GLY A 56 -2.28 -11.81 -20.11
N THR A 57 -1.55 -10.72 -20.36
CA THR A 57 -1.53 -10.06 -21.68
C THR A 57 -0.92 -10.95 -22.74
N GLU A 58 0.22 -11.60 -22.43
CA GLU A 58 0.89 -12.51 -23.36
C GLU A 58 0.00 -13.72 -23.69
N TYR A 59 -0.69 -14.26 -22.69
CA TYR A 59 -1.65 -15.32 -22.90
C TYR A 59 -2.83 -14.86 -23.76
N TYR A 60 -3.39 -13.68 -23.48
CA TYR A 60 -4.55 -13.17 -24.20
C TYR A 60 -4.24 -12.85 -25.67
N PHE A 61 -3.11 -12.20 -25.94
CA PHE A 61 -2.74 -11.74 -27.28
C PHE A 61 -1.97 -12.78 -28.11
N HIS A 62 -1.06 -13.55 -27.50
CA HIS A 62 -0.22 -14.51 -28.22
C HIS A 62 -0.68 -15.96 -28.02
N LEU A 63 -0.73 -16.47 -26.78
CA LEU A 63 -0.91 -17.92 -26.57
C LEU A 63 -2.34 -18.42 -26.81
N ARG A 64 -3.38 -17.58 -26.65
CA ARG A 64 -4.78 -17.98 -26.86
C ARG A 64 -5.09 -18.31 -28.33
N HIS A 65 -4.45 -17.61 -29.25
CA HIS A 65 -4.65 -17.81 -30.70
C HIS A 65 -3.82 -18.96 -31.26
N HIS A 66 -2.81 -19.41 -30.52
CA HIS A 66 -1.93 -20.51 -30.91
C HIS A 66 -2.61 -21.89 -31.00
N LYS A 67 -3.86 -22.02 -30.54
CA LYS A 67 -4.63 -23.28 -30.57
C LYS A 67 -5.84 -23.25 -31.53
N SER A 68 -6.13 -22.12 -32.19
CA SER A 68 -7.35 -21.94 -33.00
C SER A 68 -7.11 -21.54 -34.46
N GLY A 69 -6.03 -22.01 -35.09
CA GLY A 69 -5.92 -22.10 -36.55
C GLY A 69 -4.84 -21.26 -37.22
N GLU A 70 -3.68 -21.89 -37.45
CA GLU A 70 -3.03 -21.84 -38.75
C GLU A 70 -2.82 -23.31 -39.20
N HIS A 71 -3.80 -23.80 -39.95
CA HIS A 71 -3.66 -24.66 -41.13
C HIS A 71 -4.72 -24.20 -42.12
#